data_AF-A0A965HJD6-F1
#
_entry.id   AF-A0A965HJD6-F1
#
_cell.length_a   1.000
_cell.length_b   1.000
_cell.length_c   1.000
_cell.angle_alpha   90.00
_cell.angle_beta   90.00
_cell.angle_gamma   90.00
#
_symmetry.space_group_name_H-M   'P 1'
#
loop_
_entity.id
_entity.type
_entity.pdbx_description
1 polymer ?
#
loop_
_entity_poly.entity_id
_entity_poly.type
_entity_poly.pdbx_seq_one_letter_code
_entity_poly.pdbx_strand_id
1 'polypeptide(L)'
;MPAVLQPTLDSPQLAAWLSPPLPDSAPYWVQALIGPNMAYLIRSAPSDRILFYTFAESMPEYFALDNNDEGFAPIPIEQRAAVRAMFARLEQVIDLHFVETNNPIQQGTIALMTNRQQRTDGYAWGPGFSLKAYDVMLDNEPPLKFADGQYDALTLIHEVSHALGLRHSFEGSQRFDSGGNDPSLSGAEESTVWTVMSYTSYKDQYRAELRPFDIAALQWLYGPSKIARLGDDRYMLRSTEANFIWDSAGFDTLDASGLDAVRRDYFGSPVGETSDLRLVLDLRPGTKGFIDNAFDRISLPGQITVNAGTVIEAVVGTASRDWVYGNEVANRLEGRAGDDLLVGREGDDSLFGGEGADSLMGGPGSDFLDGGRGTDWAFFEGPRSSYRISPQASGRYLIQTQTANGMQIDQLVDLERLHFSDGTVILKEDPQGYWAVRMIALLGGPSRLQEKALSGYAINALDQGMPRADLARLGISAMVGEKASTRDLIAKSYAIFWQSGLLAQAPSDQDIDALNAAALGAAMDASALLLWACELPVTETLVALAGINEQGLAVLWPPAV
;
A
#
# COMPACT_ATOMS: atom_id res chain seq x y z
N MET A 1 8.61 -15.66 -15.73
CA MET A 1 8.03 -14.97 -14.57
C MET A 1 7.38 -16.01 -13.67
N PRO A 2 8.06 -16.51 -12.64
CA PRO A 2 7.40 -17.31 -11.60
C PRO A 2 6.86 -16.39 -10.51
N ALA A 3 5.74 -16.80 -9.92
CA ALA A 3 4.98 -16.10 -8.89
C ALA A 3 5.82 -15.90 -7.62
N VAL A 4 6.31 -14.68 -7.42
CA VAL A 4 6.79 -14.19 -6.13
C VAL A 4 5.56 -14.00 -5.24
N LEU A 5 5.51 -14.73 -4.13
CA LEU A 5 4.76 -14.44 -2.91
C LEU A 5 3.53 -13.54 -3.08
N GLN A 6 2.51 -14.09 -3.71
CA GLN A 6 1.14 -13.78 -3.31
C GLN A 6 0.83 -14.78 -2.20
N PRO A 7 0.73 -14.37 -0.92
CA PRO A 7 0.22 -15.26 0.11
C PRO A 7 -1.19 -15.64 -0.33
N THR A 8 -1.39 -16.88 -0.79
CA THR A 8 -2.65 -17.44 -1.36
C THR A 8 -3.79 -16.42 -1.37
N LEU A 9 -3.73 -15.53 -2.37
CA LEU A 9 -4.58 -14.35 -2.47
C LEU A 9 -5.90 -14.80 -3.08
N ASP A 10 -6.82 -15.27 -2.24
CA ASP A 10 -8.11 -15.85 -2.68
C ASP A 10 -9.09 -14.83 -3.29
N SER A 11 -8.64 -13.67 -3.78
CA SER A 11 -9.45 -12.91 -4.73
C SER A 11 -8.60 -12.30 -5.87
N PRO A 12 -8.91 -12.65 -7.13
CA PRO A 12 -8.47 -11.90 -8.32
C PRO A 12 -8.78 -10.40 -8.25
N GLN A 13 -9.76 -10.02 -7.40
CA GLN A 13 -10.12 -8.64 -7.14
C GLN A 13 -8.99 -7.86 -6.49
N LEU A 14 -8.35 -8.37 -5.44
CA LEU A 14 -7.27 -7.66 -4.73
C LEU A 14 -5.99 -7.53 -5.57
N ALA A 15 -5.64 -8.56 -6.36
CA ALA A 15 -4.52 -8.49 -7.29
C ALA A 15 -4.75 -7.49 -8.45
N ALA A 16 -5.98 -7.41 -8.96
CA ALA A 16 -6.37 -6.35 -9.90
C ALA A 16 -6.39 -4.96 -9.24
N TRP A 17 -6.69 -4.89 -7.94
CA TRP A 17 -6.79 -3.66 -7.15
C TRP A 17 -5.40 -3.05 -6.82
N LEU A 18 -4.39 -3.90 -6.59
CA LEU A 18 -2.98 -3.51 -6.36
C LEU A 18 -2.13 -3.45 -7.63
N SER A 19 -2.69 -3.84 -8.78
CA SER A 19 -2.00 -3.67 -10.05
C SER A 19 -1.86 -2.17 -10.32
N PRO A 20 -0.64 -1.66 -10.59
CA PRO A 20 -0.49 -0.26 -10.96
C PRO A 20 -1.34 0.00 -12.20
N PRO A 21 -1.96 1.18 -12.34
CA PRO A 21 -2.52 1.57 -13.62
C PRO A 21 -1.44 1.39 -14.70
N LEU A 22 -1.81 0.82 -15.85
CA LEU A 22 -0.88 0.78 -16.98
C LEU A 22 -0.40 2.22 -17.24
N PRO A 23 0.85 2.45 -17.68
CA PRO A 23 1.43 3.78 -17.83
C PRO A 23 0.56 4.79 -18.63
N ASP A 24 -0.37 4.27 -19.44
CA ASP A 24 -1.29 5.05 -20.28
C ASP A 24 -2.77 4.96 -19.89
N SER A 25 -3.15 4.20 -18.85
CA SER A 25 -4.55 4.10 -18.40
C SER A 25 -4.74 4.85 -17.08
N ALA A 26 -5.18 6.10 -17.16
CA ALA A 26 -5.56 6.88 -15.98
C ALA A 26 -6.61 6.15 -15.12
N PRO A 27 -6.69 6.36 -13.80
CA PRO A 27 -7.75 5.72 -13.00
C PRO A 27 -9.15 6.27 -13.34
N TYR A 28 -10.23 5.58 -12.94
CA TYR A 28 -11.60 5.92 -13.39
C TYR A 28 -12.00 7.36 -13.05
N TRP A 29 -11.60 7.87 -11.88
CA TRP A 29 -11.92 9.23 -11.43
C TRP A 29 -11.24 10.29 -12.27
N VAL A 30 -10.11 9.97 -12.90
CA VAL A 30 -9.42 10.82 -13.87
C VAL A 30 -10.03 10.65 -15.26
N GLN A 31 -10.26 9.41 -15.72
CA GLN A 31 -10.86 9.15 -17.03
C GLN A 31 -12.26 9.76 -17.18
N ALA A 32 -13.01 9.86 -16.08
CA ALA A 32 -14.33 10.48 -16.07
C ALA A 32 -14.29 12.00 -16.36
N LEU A 33 -13.16 12.65 -16.10
CA LEU A 33 -12.99 14.11 -16.23
C LEU A 33 -12.08 14.51 -17.38
N ILE A 34 -11.38 13.57 -18.03
CA ILE A 34 -10.44 13.86 -19.10
C ILE A 34 -10.87 13.12 -20.38
N GLY A 35 -10.83 13.80 -21.52
CA GLY A 35 -11.06 13.16 -22.82
C GLY A 35 -9.87 12.29 -23.28
N PRO A 36 -10.08 11.27 -24.13
CA PRO A 36 -9.08 10.25 -24.47
C PRO A 36 -7.77 10.78 -25.10
N ASN A 37 -7.77 11.99 -25.66
CA ASN A 37 -6.59 12.61 -26.28
C ASN A 37 -6.04 13.82 -25.52
N MET A 38 -6.68 14.25 -24.43
CA MET A 38 -6.34 15.52 -23.76
C MET A 38 -4.94 15.46 -23.14
N ALA A 39 -4.60 14.34 -22.49
CA ALA A 39 -3.28 14.14 -21.90
C ALA A 39 -2.17 14.16 -22.96
N TYR A 40 -2.42 13.59 -24.15
CA TYR A 40 -1.50 13.68 -25.27
C TYR A 40 -1.36 15.12 -25.79
N LEU A 41 -2.48 15.83 -25.96
CA LEU A 41 -2.49 17.20 -26.46
C LEU A 41 -1.72 18.15 -25.53
N ILE A 42 -1.90 18.02 -24.21
CA ILE A 42 -1.19 18.85 -23.23
C ILE A 42 0.30 18.51 -23.18
N ARG A 43 0.67 17.21 -23.18
CA ARG A 43 2.08 16.79 -23.13
C ARG A 43 2.86 17.05 -24.42
N SER A 44 2.17 17.18 -25.56
CA SER A 44 2.78 17.47 -26.86
C SER A 44 2.93 18.97 -27.15
N ALA A 45 2.32 19.84 -26.33
CA ALA A 45 2.55 21.27 -26.38
C ALA A 45 3.95 21.60 -25.81
N PRO A 46 4.70 22.55 -26.41
CA PRO A 46 5.93 23.05 -25.81
C PRO A 46 5.58 23.75 -24.50
N SER A 47 5.92 23.17 -23.35
CA SER A 47 5.51 23.72 -22.05
C SER A 47 6.72 24.21 -21.24
N ASP A 48 6.85 25.53 -21.15
CA ASP A 48 7.47 26.21 -20.01
C ASP A 48 6.57 26.15 -18.75
N ARG A 49 5.44 25.42 -18.81
CA ARG A 49 4.39 25.33 -17.80
C ARG A 49 3.75 26.69 -17.49
N ILE A 50 3.80 27.63 -18.44
CA ILE A 50 3.20 28.95 -18.31
C ILE A 50 1.90 29.00 -19.13
N LEU A 51 0.82 29.42 -18.49
CA LEU A 51 -0.39 29.90 -19.17
C LEU A 51 -0.55 31.38 -18.90
N PHE A 52 -1.00 32.11 -19.90
CA PHE A 52 -1.35 33.51 -19.73
C PHE A 52 -2.84 33.63 -19.44
N TYR A 53 -3.27 34.71 -18.80
CA TYR A 53 -4.68 35.05 -18.73
C TYR A 53 -4.88 36.55 -18.91
N THR A 54 -6.04 36.94 -19.42
CA THR A 54 -6.37 38.35 -19.61
C THR A 54 -7.85 38.61 -19.36
N PHE A 55 -8.16 39.84 -18.96
CA PHE A 55 -9.52 40.35 -18.87
C PHE A 55 -9.83 41.08 -20.18
N ALA A 56 -10.59 40.45 -21.07
CA ALA A 56 -10.88 41.05 -22.36
C ALA A 56 -11.65 42.36 -22.20
N GLU A 57 -11.12 43.46 -22.74
CA GLU A 57 -11.78 44.78 -22.73
C GLU A 57 -12.72 44.97 -23.94
N SER A 58 -12.57 44.11 -24.95
CA SER A 58 -13.41 44.03 -26.14
C SER A 58 -13.46 42.58 -26.62
N MET A 59 -14.51 42.21 -27.36
CA MET A 59 -14.58 40.88 -27.99
C MET A 59 -13.35 40.65 -28.90
N PRO A 60 -12.57 39.57 -28.71
CA PRO A 60 -11.44 39.27 -29.57
C PRO A 60 -11.88 39.08 -31.03
N GLU A 61 -11.05 39.54 -31.98
CA GLU A 61 -11.39 39.57 -33.42
C GLU A 61 -11.72 38.17 -33.98
N TYR A 62 -11.10 37.13 -33.43
CA TYR A 62 -11.35 35.74 -33.85
C TYR A 62 -12.73 35.18 -33.44
N PHE A 63 -13.55 35.96 -32.71
CA PHE A 63 -14.96 35.68 -32.44
C PHE A 63 -15.94 36.42 -33.38
N ALA A 64 -15.46 37.26 -34.29
CA ALA A 64 -16.30 38.13 -35.12
C ALA A 64 -17.35 37.39 -35.99
N LEU A 65 -17.19 36.08 -36.21
CA LEU A 65 -18.10 35.26 -37.01
C LEU A 65 -19.09 34.42 -36.18
N ASP A 66 -18.97 34.44 -34.85
CA ASP A 66 -19.69 33.50 -33.97
C ASP A 66 -21.02 34.06 -33.43
N ASN A 67 -21.32 35.35 -33.64
CA ASN A 67 -22.48 36.06 -33.07
C ASN A 67 -22.58 35.95 -31.52
N ASN A 68 -21.45 35.74 -30.84
CA ASN A 68 -21.36 35.58 -29.38
C ASN A 68 -21.17 36.90 -28.63
N ASP A 69 -21.21 38.05 -29.32
CA ASP A 69 -20.94 39.38 -28.78
C ASP A 69 -22.18 40.09 -28.22
N GLU A 70 -23.36 39.46 -28.28
CA GLU A 70 -24.58 40.03 -27.73
C GLU A 70 -24.41 40.33 -26.23
N GLY A 71 -24.48 41.62 -25.88
CA GLY A 71 -24.33 42.06 -24.50
C GLY A 71 -22.92 41.88 -23.94
N PHE A 72 -21.88 41.85 -24.78
CA PHE A 72 -20.50 41.77 -24.29
C PHE A 72 -20.20 42.85 -23.24
N ALA A 73 -19.58 42.43 -22.14
CA ALA A 73 -19.00 43.31 -21.16
C ALA A 73 -17.67 42.74 -20.65
N PRO A 74 -16.67 43.58 -20.30
CA PRO A 74 -15.50 43.13 -19.58
C PRO A 74 -15.88 42.59 -18.20
N ILE A 75 -15.07 41.68 -17.64
CA ILE A 75 -15.19 41.29 -16.23
C ILE A 75 -15.10 42.56 -15.36
N PRO A 76 -16.08 42.82 -14.47
CA PRO A 76 -16.10 44.02 -13.64
C PRO A 76 -14.82 44.17 -12.84
N ILE A 77 -14.29 45.40 -12.76
CA ILE A 77 -12.98 45.69 -12.13
C ILE A 77 -12.94 45.18 -10.69
N GLU A 78 -14.04 45.32 -9.96
CA GLU A 78 -14.22 44.84 -8.58
C GLU A 78 -14.15 43.32 -8.43
N GLN A 79 -14.45 42.57 -9.50
CA GLN A 79 -14.40 41.10 -9.52
C GLN A 79 -13.03 40.55 -9.95
N ARG A 80 -12.22 41.34 -10.67
CA ARG A 80 -10.91 40.88 -11.20
C ARG A 80 -9.95 40.40 -10.10
N ALA A 81 -10.02 40.96 -8.90
CA ALA A 81 -9.20 40.51 -7.78
C ALA A 81 -9.51 39.06 -7.36
N ALA A 82 -10.78 38.66 -7.38
CA ALA A 82 -11.19 37.29 -7.06
C ALA A 82 -10.68 36.28 -8.11
N VAL A 83 -10.70 36.67 -9.39
CA VAL A 83 -10.17 35.85 -10.48
C VAL A 83 -8.65 35.65 -10.35
N ARG A 84 -7.89 36.72 -10.06
CA ARG A 84 -6.44 36.61 -9.80
C ARG A 84 -6.16 35.69 -8.61
N ALA A 85 -6.96 35.79 -7.54
CA ALA A 85 -6.83 34.93 -6.37
C ALA A 85 -7.18 33.46 -6.66
N MET A 86 -8.11 33.19 -7.58
CA MET A 86 -8.37 31.84 -8.07
C MET A 86 -7.18 31.28 -8.85
N PHE A 87 -6.59 32.00 -9.80
CA PHE A 87 -5.38 31.54 -10.49
C PHE A 87 -4.21 31.30 -9.53
N ALA A 88 -3.97 32.22 -8.59
CA ALA A 88 -2.95 32.03 -7.56
C ALA A 88 -3.19 30.75 -6.73
N ARG A 89 -4.44 30.41 -6.41
CA ARG A 89 -4.79 29.14 -5.74
C ARG A 89 -4.57 27.93 -6.63
N LEU A 90 -4.80 28.02 -7.94
CA LEU A 90 -4.49 26.93 -8.87
C LEU A 90 -2.99 26.62 -8.88
N GLU A 91 -2.11 27.62 -8.91
CA GLU A 91 -0.64 27.41 -8.82
C GLU A 91 -0.21 26.69 -7.54
N GLN A 92 -0.96 26.83 -6.45
CA GLN A 92 -0.71 26.11 -5.20
C GLN A 92 -1.10 24.63 -5.27
N VAL A 93 -1.76 24.19 -6.34
CA VAL A 93 -2.27 22.81 -6.49
C VAL A 93 -1.65 22.10 -7.68
N ILE A 94 -1.45 22.78 -8.80
CA ILE A 94 -0.97 22.17 -10.05
C ILE A 94 0.32 22.83 -10.54
N ASP A 95 1.14 22.08 -11.28
CA ASP A 95 2.41 22.56 -11.88
C ASP A 95 2.14 23.42 -13.13
N LEU A 96 1.49 24.57 -12.91
CA LEU A 96 1.30 25.63 -13.88
C LEU A 96 1.56 26.98 -13.24
N HIS A 97 2.10 27.91 -14.02
CA HIS A 97 2.25 29.31 -13.66
C HIS A 97 1.32 30.17 -14.54
N PHE A 98 0.51 31.00 -13.91
CA PHE A 98 -0.48 31.86 -14.55
C PHE A 98 -0.01 33.31 -14.55
N VAL A 99 0.22 33.86 -15.75
CA VAL A 99 0.74 35.22 -15.93
C VAL A 99 -0.32 36.11 -16.56
N GLU A 100 -0.68 37.22 -15.90
CA GLU A 100 -1.59 38.20 -16.49
C GLU A 100 -0.92 38.88 -17.69
N THR A 101 -1.63 38.94 -18.83
CA THR A 101 -1.19 39.60 -20.06
C THR A 101 -2.26 40.58 -20.55
N ASN A 102 -1.84 41.51 -21.40
CA ASN A 102 -2.76 42.40 -22.14
C ASN A 102 -2.94 41.96 -23.60
N ASN A 103 -2.38 40.81 -23.99
CA ASN A 103 -2.40 40.31 -25.36
C ASN A 103 -3.31 39.06 -25.47
N PRO A 104 -4.60 39.20 -25.84
CA PRO A 104 -5.52 38.07 -25.91
C PRO A 104 -5.18 37.05 -27.02
N ILE A 105 -4.41 37.44 -28.04
CA ILE A 105 -4.03 36.53 -29.15
C ILE A 105 -2.69 35.81 -28.90
N GLN A 106 -2.07 36.04 -27.74
CA GLN A 106 -0.87 35.32 -27.35
C GLN A 106 -1.21 33.84 -27.14
N GLN A 107 -0.43 32.93 -27.71
CA GLN A 107 -0.65 31.50 -27.56
C GLN A 107 -0.65 31.09 -26.08
N GLY A 108 -1.58 30.22 -25.68
CA GLY A 108 -1.72 29.77 -24.29
C GLY A 108 -2.35 30.80 -23.36
N THR A 109 -3.11 31.76 -23.89
CA THR A 109 -3.84 32.76 -23.10
C THR A 109 -5.28 32.30 -22.86
N ILE A 110 -5.72 32.34 -21.61
CA ILE A 110 -7.12 32.27 -21.21
C ILE A 110 -7.70 33.69 -21.30
N ALA A 111 -8.46 34.02 -22.35
CA ALA A 111 -9.22 35.27 -22.37
C ALA A 111 -10.54 35.08 -21.60
N LEU A 112 -10.68 35.83 -20.51
CA LEU A 112 -11.91 35.88 -19.71
C LEU A 112 -12.81 36.99 -20.23
N MET A 113 -14.02 36.59 -20.62
CA MET A 113 -15.01 37.44 -21.26
C MET A 113 -16.38 37.23 -20.64
N THR A 114 -17.29 38.15 -20.90
CA THR A 114 -18.71 37.96 -20.58
C THR A 114 -19.59 38.38 -21.74
N ASN A 115 -20.75 37.76 -21.83
CA ASN A 115 -21.83 38.16 -22.72
C ASN A 115 -23.19 37.86 -22.06
N ARG A 116 -24.29 38.29 -22.67
CA ARG A 116 -25.61 37.91 -22.19
C ARG A 116 -25.96 36.52 -22.70
N GLN A 117 -26.32 35.60 -21.82
CA GLN A 117 -26.65 34.23 -22.17
C GLN A 117 -28.12 33.91 -21.82
N GLN A 118 -28.79 33.09 -22.64
CA GLN A 118 -30.20 32.73 -22.41
C GLN A 118 -30.40 31.29 -21.91
N ARG A 119 -29.34 30.46 -21.94
CA ARG A 119 -29.44 29.01 -21.74
C ARG A 119 -28.32 28.40 -20.90
N THR A 120 -27.29 29.18 -20.59
CA THR A 120 -26.04 28.74 -19.98
C THR A 120 -25.58 29.84 -19.04
N ASP A 121 -24.92 29.46 -17.94
CA ASP A 121 -24.31 30.42 -17.00
C ASP A 121 -22.85 30.73 -17.39
N GLY A 122 -22.29 29.94 -18.30
CA GLY A 122 -20.94 30.07 -18.84
C GLY A 122 -20.64 28.97 -19.87
N TYR A 123 -19.53 29.13 -20.59
CA TYR A 123 -18.92 28.11 -21.43
C TYR A 123 -17.44 28.42 -21.66
N ALA A 124 -16.66 27.39 -21.95
CA ALA A 124 -15.24 27.52 -22.25
C ALA A 124 -14.78 26.61 -23.39
N TRP A 125 -13.63 26.93 -23.96
CA TRP A 125 -12.94 26.08 -24.91
C TRP A 125 -11.75 25.43 -24.23
N GLY A 126 -11.66 24.09 -24.36
CA GLY A 126 -10.53 23.36 -23.82
C GLY A 126 -9.19 23.65 -24.52
N PRO A 127 -8.11 23.06 -24.01
CA PRO A 127 -6.78 23.17 -24.58
C PRO A 127 -6.75 22.78 -26.06
N GLY A 128 -6.00 23.53 -26.86
CA GLY A 128 -5.90 23.32 -28.29
C GLY A 128 -4.97 24.31 -28.98
N PHE A 129 -4.92 24.22 -30.31
CA PHE A 129 -4.04 25.05 -31.15
C PHE A 129 -4.77 26.24 -31.81
N SER A 130 -6.08 26.36 -31.61
CA SER A 130 -6.85 27.48 -32.14
C SER A 130 -6.67 28.74 -31.29
N LEU A 131 -6.91 29.92 -31.86
CA LEU A 131 -6.90 31.18 -31.09
C LEU A 131 -7.98 31.25 -30.01
N LYS A 132 -9.04 30.43 -30.11
CA LYS A 132 -10.11 30.33 -29.11
C LYS A 132 -9.79 29.34 -27.98
N ALA A 133 -8.73 28.55 -28.11
CA ALA A 133 -8.39 27.56 -27.10
C ALA A 133 -8.18 28.26 -25.76
N TYR A 134 -8.58 27.61 -24.67
CA TYR A 134 -8.53 28.13 -23.30
C TYR A 134 -9.50 29.27 -22.95
N ASP A 135 -10.17 29.90 -23.92
CA ASP A 135 -11.03 31.04 -23.63
C ASP A 135 -12.25 30.67 -22.77
N VAL A 136 -12.68 31.61 -21.94
CA VAL A 136 -13.80 31.46 -20.99
C VAL A 136 -14.79 32.59 -21.18
N MET A 137 -16.07 32.24 -21.37
CA MET A 137 -17.17 33.19 -21.51
C MET A 137 -18.20 32.95 -20.40
N LEU A 138 -18.44 33.95 -19.56
CA LEU A 138 -19.42 33.89 -18.46
C LEU A 138 -20.68 34.69 -18.80
N ASP A 139 -21.82 34.27 -18.28
CA ASP A 139 -23.03 35.10 -18.35
C ASP A 139 -22.88 36.34 -17.46
N ASN A 140 -23.39 37.48 -17.90
CA ASN A 140 -23.35 38.73 -17.15
C ASN A 140 -24.71 39.22 -16.67
N GLU A 141 -25.77 38.43 -16.83
CA GLU A 141 -27.10 38.73 -16.32
C GLU A 141 -27.68 37.58 -15.46
N PRO A 142 -27.58 37.67 -14.12
CA PRO A 142 -27.32 38.85 -13.31
C PRO A 142 -25.83 39.24 -13.21
N PRO A 143 -25.51 40.46 -12.70
CA PRO A 143 -24.12 40.89 -12.54
C PRO A 143 -23.30 39.93 -11.66
N LEU A 144 -22.16 39.50 -12.20
CA LEU A 144 -21.25 38.52 -11.60
C LEU A 144 -20.77 38.88 -10.19
N LYS A 145 -20.76 37.88 -9.31
CA LYS A 145 -20.22 37.95 -7.95
C LYS A 145 -19.41 36.71 -7.60
N PHE A 146 -18.08 36.82 -7.61
CA PHE A 146 -17.18 35.69 -7.32
C PHE A 146 -16.86 35.48 -5.84
N ALA A 147 -17.70 35.97 -4.94
CA ALA A 147 -17.52 35.75 -3.50
C ALA A 147 -17.98 34.34 -3.09
N ASP A 148 -17.41 33.79 -2.01
CA ASP A 148 -17.84 32.50 -1.47
C ASP A 148 -19.34 32.49 -1.13
N GLY A 149 -19.99 31.37 -1.42
CA GLY A 149 -21.43 31.18 -1.32
C GLY A 149 -22.23 31.70 -2.52
N GLN A 150 -21.59 32.29 -3.52
CA GLN A 150 -22.23 32.74 -4.77
C GLN A 150 -21.99 31.74 -5.91
N TYR A 151 -23.04 31.43 -6.66
CA TYR A 151 -22.98 30.44 -7.73
C TYR A 151 -21.96 30.82 -8.81
N ASP A 152 -21.83 32.12 -9.14
CA ASP A 152 -20.86 32.61 -10.12
C ASP A 152 -19.41 32.24 -9.77
N ALA A 153 -19.09 32.09 -8.48
CA ALA A 153 -17.77 31.64 -8.04
C ALA A 153 -17.51 30.16 -8.41
N LEU A 154 -18.54 29.32 -8.32
CA LEU A 154 -18.49 27.92 -8.80
C LEU A 154 -18.43 27.89 -10.33
N THR A 155 -19.26 28.69 -11.02
CA THR A 155 -19.25 28.78 -12.48
C THR A 155 -17.88 29.21 -13.01
N LEU A 156 -17.25 30.20 -12.39
CA LEU A 156 -15.91 30.64 -12.77
C LEU A 156 -14.88 29.50 -12.75
N ILE A 157 -14.79 28.77 -11.64
CA ILE A 157 -13.81 27.67 -11.55
C ILE A 157 -14.20 26.49 -12.43
N HIS A 158 -15.49 26.25 -12.67
CA HIS A 158 -15.99 25.24 -13.60
C HIS A 158 -15.52 25.52 -15.03
N GLU A 159 -15.75 26.72 -15.55
CA GLU A 159 -15.35 27.08 -16.90
C GLU A 159 -13.84 27.17 -17.08
N VAL A 160 -13.12 27.65 -16.06
CA VAL A 160 -11.66 27.62 -16.08
C VAL A 160 -11.14 26.17 -16.05
N SER A 161 -11.82 25.26 -15.36
CA SER A 161 -11.45 23.83 -15.38
C SER A 161 -11.66 23.20 -16.75
N HIS A 162 -12.71 23.59 -17.49
CA HIS A 162 -12.84 23.24 -18.91
C HIS A 162 -11.68 23.78 -19.76
N ALA A 163 -11.30 25.05 -19.58
CA ALA A 163 -10.15 25.65 -20.25
C ALA A 163 -8.85 24.90 -19.96
N LEU A 164 -8.71 24.31 -18.77
CA LEU A 164 -7.58 23.46 -18.38
C LEU A 164 -7.73 21.99 -18.81
N GLY A 165 -8.79 21.65 -19.55
CA GLY A 165 -8.95 20.35 -20.21
C GLY A 165 -9.84 19.36 -19.49
N LEU A 166 -10.55 19.77 -18.44
CA LEU A 166 -11.58 18.93 -17.84
C LEU A 166 -12.86 18.93 -18.71
N ARG A 167 -13.63 17.84 -18.63
CA ARG A 167 -14.97 17.72 -19.21
C ARG A 167 -16.00 17.44 -18.12
N HIS A 168 -17.29 17.48 -18.44
CA HIS A 168 -18.30 17.10 -17.45
C HIS A 168 -18.18 15.63 -17.07
N SER A 169 -18.37 15.35 -15.79
CA SER A 169 -18.22 14.02 -15.19
C SER A 169 -19.28 13.02 -15.64
N PHE A 170 -20.39 13.48 -16.21
CA PHE A 170 -21.51 12.67 -16.72
C PHE A 170 -21.54 12.51 -18.24
N GLU A 171 -20.72 13.25 -19.00
CA GLU A 171 -20.80 13.32 -20.48
C GLU A 171 -20.75 11.93 -21.16
N GLY A 172 -19.95 11.01 -20.62
CA GLY A 172 -19.83 9.66 -21.17
C GLY A 172 -21.12 8.84 -21.12
N SER A 173 -22.04 9.17 -20.21
CA SER A 173 -23.37 8.56 -20.10
C SER A 173 -24.42 9.16 -21.06
N GLN A 174 -24.11 10.27 -21.75
CA GLN A 174 -25.07 11.05 -22.53
C GLN A 174 -24.76 11.11 -24.04
N ARG A 175 -23.63 10.56 -24.52
CA ARG A 175 -23.29 10.52 -25.95
C ARG A 175 -24.04 9.40 -26.69
N PHE A 176 -25.18 9.76 -27.29
CA PHE A 176 -26.00 8.87 -28.12
C PHE A 176 -25.40 8.58 -29.51
N ASP A 177 -24.41 9.33 -29.98
CA ASP A 177 -23.94 9.30 -31.38
C ASP A 177 -22.58 8.62 -31.62
N SER A 178 -21.84 8.28 -30.55
CA SER A 178 -20.47 7.76 -30.62
C SER A 178 -20.27 6.38 -29.98
N GLY A 179 -21.36 5.70 -29.61
CA GLY A 179 -21.27 4.37 -28.98
C GLY A 179 -20.93 4.40 -27.48
N GLY A 180 -21.34 5.47 -26.79
CA GLY A 180 -21.58 5.59 -25.33
C GLY A 180 -20.83 4.64 -24.38
N ASN A 181 -19.50 4.71 -24.35
CA ASN A 181 -18.66 3.95 -23.40
C ASN A 181 -17.56 4.80 -22.74
N ASP A 182 -17.59 6.13 -22.90
CA ASP A 182 -16.63 6.99 -22.19
C ASP A 182 -16.93 6.91 -20.67
N PRO A 183 -15.90 6.75 -19.81
CA PRO A 183 -16.09 6.68 -18.37
C PRO A 183 -16.84 7.91 -17.83
N SER A 184 -17.72 7.70 -16.85
CA SER A 184 -18.45 8.76 -16.17
C SER A 184 -18.62 8.45 -14.69
N LEU A 185 -18.80 9.48 -13.87
CA LEU A 185 -19.12 9.31 -12.45
C LEU A 185 -20.62 9.05 -12.29
N SER A 186 -20.99 8.48 -11.15
CA SER A 186 -22.38 8.20 -10.81
C SER A 186 -22.60 8.23 -9.30
N GLY A 187 -23.86 8.28 -8.85
CA GLY A 187 -24.19 8.24 -7.43
C GLY A 187 -23.61 9.44 -6.67
N ALA A 188 -23.06 9.20 -5.47
CA ALA A 188 -22.55 10.27 -4.61
C ALA A 188 -21.32 11.02 -5.18
N GLU A 189 -20.56 10.36 -6.05
CA GLU A 189 -19.37 10.93 -6.71
C GLU A 189 -19.73 11.93 -7.81
N GLU A 190 -20.93 11.81 -8.39
CA GLU A 190 -21.44 12.75 -9.39
C GLU A 190 -22.06 13.97 -8.69
N SER A 191 -21.21 14.75 -8.02
CA SER A 191 -21.61 15.98 -7.32
C SER A 191 -20.44 16.96 -7.13
N THR A 192 -20.76 18.23 -6.85
CA THR A 192 -19.77 19.28 -6.58
C THR A 192 -19.03 19.16 -5.24
N VAL A 193 -19.28 18.06 -4.49
CA VAL A 193 -18.41 17.62 -3.41
C VAL A 193 -17.09 17.06 -3.96
N TRP A 194 -17.17 16.34 -5.09
CA TRP A 194 -16.06 15.57 -5.65
C TRP A 194 -15.44 16.21 -6.89
N THR A 195 -16.22 16.93 -7.69
CA THR A 195 -15.75 17.62 -8.90
C THR A 195 -16.59 18.87 -9.19
N VAL A 196 -15.94 20.00 -9.47
CA VAL A 196 -16.66 21.20 -9.95
C VAL A 196 -17.34 20.97 -11.29
N MET A 197 -16.95 19.91 -12.03
CA MET A 197 -17.50 19.55 -13.35
C MET A 197 -18.87 18.87 -13.29
N SER A 198 -19.43 18.64 -12.10
CA SER A 198 -20.78 18.12 -11.92
C SER A 198 -21.82 19.24 -11.86
N TYR A 199 -23.02 18.97 -12.39
CA TYR A 199 -24.17 19.87 -12.23
C TYR A 199 -24.96 19.63 -10.93
N THR A 200 -24.68 18.55 -10.20
CA THR A 200 -25.32 18.29 -8.91
C THR A 200 -24.61 19.08 -7.82
N SER A 201 -25.12 20.28 -7.53
CA SER A 201 -24.46 21.23 -6.64
C SER A 201 -25.28 21.69 -5.42
N TYR A 202 -24.57 22.15 -4.40
CA TYR A 202 -25.14 22.64 -3.14
C TYR A 202 -24.52 23.99 -2.75
N LYS A 203 -25.30 24.88 -2.13
CA LYS A 203 -24.90 26.28 -1.91
C LYS A 203 -23.64 26.45 -1.06
N ASP A 204 -23.41 25.58 -0.10
CA ASP A 204 -22.20 25.54 0.75
C ASP A 204 -20.92 25.17 -0.05
N GLN A 205 -21.07 24.71 -1.29
CA GLN A 205 -20.00 24.36 -2.21
C GLN A 205 -19.76 25.45 -3.25
N TYR A 206 -20.49 26.57 -3.22
CA TYR A 206 -20.35 27.65 -4.20
C TYR A 206 -19.11 28.50 -3.92
N ARG A 207 -17.96 28.06 -4.42
CA ARG A 207 -16.66 28.75 -4.25
C ARG A 207 -15.74 28.40 -5.42
N ALA A 208 -14.86 29.33 -5.77
CA ALA A 208 -13.90 29.17 -6.86
C ALA A 208 -12.70 28.29 -6.45
N GLU A 209 -12.96 27.03 -6.11
CA GLU A 209 -11.97 26.06 -5.62
C GLU A 209 -12.19 24.67 -6.22
N LEU A 210 -11.08 24.02 -6.58
CA LEU A 210 -11.07 22.64 -7.03
C LEU A 210 -11.57 21.67 -5.95
N ARG A 211 -12.07 20.53 -6.40
CA ARG A 211 -12.48 19.38 -5.58
C ARG A 211 -11.53 18.19 -5.82
N PRO A 212 -11.56 17.15 -4.98
CA PRO A 212 -10.58 16.06 -5.04
C PRO A 212 -10.39 15.45 -6.43
N PHE A 213 -11.47 15.23 -7.20
CA PHE A 213 -11.32 14.64 -8.54
C PHE A 213 -10.84 15.65 -9.58
N ASP A 214 -11.15 16.94 -9.43
CA ASP A 214 -10.56 17.98 -10.28
C ASP A 214 -9.05 18.06 -10.05
N ILE A 215 -8.61 18.02 -8.78
CA ILE A 215 -7.20 17.97 -8.40
C ILE A 215 -6.54 16.73 -8.99
N ALA A 216 -7.16 15.57 -8.84
CA ALA A 216 -6.65 14.32 -9.42
C ALA A 216 -6.44 14.42 -10.93
N ALA A 217 -7.44 14.92 -11.64
CA ALA A 217 -7.40 15.05 -13.09
C ALA A 217 -6.38 16.11 -13.55
N LEU A 218 -6.34 17.28 -12.92
CA LEU A 218 -5.41 18.33 -13.31
C LEU A 218 -3.96 17.99 -12.92
N GLN A 219 -3.71 17.35 -11.78
CA GLN A 219 -2.37 16.87 -11.44
C GLN A 219 -1.93 15.69 -12.32
N TRP A 220 -2.86 14.90 -12.86
CA TRP A 220 -2.54 13.94 -13.90
C TRP A 220 -2.07 14.61 -15.21
N LEU A 221 -2.67 15.76 -15.57
CA LEU A 221 -2.31 16.50 -16.79
C LEU A 221 -1.03 17.32 -16.64
N TYR A 222 -0.90 18.00 -15.52
CA TYR A 222 0.11 19.03 -15.30
C TYR A 222 1.19 18.62 -14.29
N GLY A 223 0.85 17.76 -13.34
CA GLY A 223 1.66 17.43 -12.16
C GLY A 223 1.21 18.22 -10.92
N PRO A 224 1.52 17.74 -9.71
CA PRO A 224 1.37 18.53 -8.48
C PRO A 224 2.23 19.79 -8.50
N SER A 225 1.75 20.84 -7.84
CA SER A 225 2.45 22.14 -7.71
C SER A 225 3.93 21.99 -7.35
N LYS A 226 4.78 22.91 -7.80
CA LYS A 226 6.20 22.97 -7.39
C LYS A 226 6.50 24.05 -6.35
N ILE A 227 5.46 24.70 -5.82
CA ILE A 227 5.59 25.84 -4.89
C ILE A 227 4.79 25.69 -3.59
N ALA A 228 4.04 24.60 -3.44
CA ALA A 228 3.22 24.29 -2.27
C ALA A 228 3.53 22.87 -1.79
N ARG A 229 3.31 22.59 -0.50
CA ARG A 229 3.60 21.27 0.14
C ARG A 229 5.02 20.80 -0.21
N LEU A 230 5.99 21.56 0.30
CA LEU A 230 7.42 21.33 0.01
C LEU A 230 8.19 20.79 1.22
N GLY A 231 7.49 20.56 2.32
CA GLY A 231 8.08 20.13 3.58
C GLY A 231 7.59 18.74 3.93
N ASP A 232 8.19 18.16 4.95
CA ASP A 232 7.83 16.82 5.43
C ASP A 232 6.43 16.84 6.06
N ASP A 233 5.44 16.33 5.33
CA ASP A 233 4.03 16.36 5.71
C ASP A 233 3.58 15.00 6.29
N ARG A 234 2.66 15.04 7.28
CA ARG A 234 2.12 13.84 7.93
C ARG A 234 0.60 13.77 7.77
N TYR A 235 0.14 12.77 7.03
CA TYR A 235 -1.25 12.53 6.68
C TYR A 235 -1.87 11.47 7.59
N MET A 236 -2.72 11.91 8.50
CA MET A 236 -3.43 11.03 9.43
C MET A 236 -4.59 10.32 8.74
N LEU A 237 -4.53 9.00 8.62
CA LEU A 237 -5.56 8.19 7.98
C LEU A 237 -6.81 8.06 8.86
N ARG A 238 -7.96 7.94 8.19
CA ARG A 238 -9.30 7.87 8.80
C ARG A 238 -10.13 6.77 8.16
N SER A 239 -10.77 5.95 8.99
CA SER A 239 -11.70 4.90 8.52
C SER A 239 -13.10 5.44 8.19
N THR A 240 -13.44 6.64 8.67
CA THR A 240 -14.80 7.21 8.59
C THR A 240 -15.02 8.12 7.37
N GLU A 241 -13.98 8.41 6.61
CA GLU A 241 -14.01 9.25 5.42
C GLU A 241 -13.01 8.74 4.38
N ALA A 242 -13.09 9.26 3.17
CA ALA A 242 -12.11 8.99 2.13
C ALA A 242 -10.83 9.77 2.40
N ASN A 243 -9.68 9.13 2.18
CA ASN A 243 -8.36 9.71 2.36
C ASN A 243 -7.79 9.99 0.96
N PHE A 244 -7.95 11.22 0.47
CA PHE A 244 -7.38 11.65 -0.80
C PHE A 244 -6.08 12.41 -0.54
N ILE A 245 -4.94 11.77 -0.80
CA ILE A 245 -3.62 12.32 -0.53
C ILE A 245 -3.01 12.82 -1.83
N TRP A 246 -2.53 14.04 -1.78
CA TRP A 246 -1.59 14.54 -2.77
C TRP A 246 -0.52 15.36 -2.06
N ASP A 247 0.71 15.22 -2.50
CA ASP A 247 1.86 16.00 -2.09
C ASP A 247 2.72 16.32 -3.32
N SER A 248 3.56 17.33 -3.16
CA SER A 248 4.40 17.93 -4.16
C SER A 248 5.89 17.66 -3.91
N ALA A 249 6.34 17.66 -2.66
CA ALA A 249 7.71 17.35 -2.25
C ALA A 249 7.85 17.33 -0.73
N GLY A 250 8.76 16.50 -0.23
CA GLY A 250 9.03 16.40 1.20
C GLY A 250 9.50 14.98 1.49
N PHE A 251 9.73 14.69 2.77
CA PHE A 251 9.68 13.33 3.27
C PHE A 251 8.33 13.11 3.95
N ASP A 252 7.40 12.49 3.25
CA ASP A 252 5.99 12.48 3.62
C ASP A 252 5.58 11.17 4.26
N THR A 253 4.67 11.24 5.23
CA THR A 253 4.23 10.10 6.04
C THR A 253 2.73 9.89 5.96
N LEU A 254 2.29 8.70 5.57
CA LEU A 254 0.93 8.22 5.86
C LEU A 254 0.90 7.58 7.25
N ASP A 255 0.02 8.06 8.12
CA ASP A 255 -0.04 7.63 9.52
C ASP A 255 -1.39 6.98 9.86
N ALA A 256 -1.36 5.66 10.02
CA ALA A 256 -2.48 4.81 10.39
C ALA A 256 -2.57 4.55 11.90
N SER A 257 -1.65 5.09 12.72
CA SER A 257 -1.59 4.79 14.15
C SER A 257 -2.81 5.24 14.95
N GLY A 258 -3.55 6.21 14.43
CA GLY A 258 -4.83 6.63 14.99
C GLY A 258 -5.95 5.59 14.87
N LEU A 259 -5.73 4.49 14.14
CA LEU A 259 -6.73 3.47 13.90
C LEU A 259 -6.74 2.38 14.97
N ASP A 260 -5.76 2.26 15.85
CA ASP A 260 -5.59 1.14 16.81
C ASP A 260 -6.79 0.82 17.72
N ALA A 261 -7.78 1.72 17.82
CA ALA A 261 -9.00 1.45 18.54
C ALA A 261 -9.70 0.17 18.04
N VAL A 262 -10.10 -0.67 19.00
CA VAL A 262 -10.89 -1.90 18.78
C VAL A 262 -12.15 -1.56 17.99
N ARG A 263 -12.33 -2.16 16.81
CA ARG A 263 -13.56 -1.97 16.03
C ARG A 263 -14.72 -2.51 16.84
N ARG A 264 -15.86 -1.84 16.82
CA ARG A 264 -17.06 -2.29 17.52
C ARG A 264 -18.21 -2.45 16.55
N ASP A 265 -18.97 -3.53 16.70
CA ASP A 265 -20.17 -3.76 15.93
C ASP A 265 -21.27 -2.79 16.39
N TYR A 266 -22.43 -2.85 15.73
CA TYR A 266 -23.58 -2.02 16.10
C TYR A 266 -24.04 -2.22 17.56
N PHE A 267 -23.74 -3.38 18.15
CA PHE A 267 -24.07 -3.72 19.54
C PHE A 267 -22.96 -3.32 20.53
N GLY A 268 -21.87 -2.70 20.05
CA GLY A 268 -20.73 -2.29 20.85
C GLY A 268 -19.78 -3.44 21.20
N SER A 269 -19.94 -4.62 20.62
CA SER A 269 -19.04 -5.76 20.80
C SER A 269 -17.77 -5.54 19.97
N PRO A 270 -16.58 -5.85 20.48
CA PRO A 270 -15.37 -5.91 19.67
C PRO A 270 -15.59 -6.76 18.41
N VAL A 271 -15.18 -6.24 17.25
CA VAL A 271 -15.11 -6.97 15.99
C VAL A 271 -13.67 -6.93 15.51
N GLY A 272 -13.19 -8.11 15.14
CA GLY A 272 -11.85 -8.34 14.64
C GLY A 272 -10.76 -8.43 15.70
N GLU A 273 -9.76 -9.23 15.40
CA GLU A 273 -8.56 -9.46 16.22
C GLU A 273 -7.36 -8.71 15.61
N THR A 274 -6.25 -8.60 16.34
CA THR A 274 -5.01 -7.98 15.82
C THR A 274 -4.48 -8.73 14.59
N SER A 275 -4.84 -9.99 14.41
CA SER A 275 -4.51 -10.80 13.23
C SER A 275 -5.34 -10.47 11.97
N ASP A 276 -6.40 -9.68 12.09
CA ASP A 276 -7.25 -9.33 10.94
C ASP A 276 -6.57 -8.28 10.08
N LEU A 277 -6.62 -8.49 8.76
CA LEU A 277 -6.14 -7.49 7.80
C LEU A 277 -6.90 -6.19 7.99
N ARG A 278 -6.16 -5.10 8.21
CA ARG A 278 -6.71 -3.79 8.52
C ARG A 278 -6.35 -2.76 7.48
N LEU A 279 -5.07 -2.64 7.14
CA LEU A 279 -4.60 -1.66 6.17
C LEU A 279 -4.05 -2.38 4.94
N VAL A 280 -4.39 -1.87 3.76
CA VAL A 280 -3.69 -2.19 2.52
C VAL A 280 -3.27 -0.89 1.87
N LEU A 281 -1.98 -0.71 1.64
CA LEU A 281 -1.39 0.49 1.05
C LEU A 281 -0.46 0.14 -0.10
N ASP A 282 -0.51 0.92 -1.17
CA ASP A 282 0.50 0.94 -2.22
C ASP A 282 0.94 2.38 -2.43
N LEU A 283 2.22 2.68 -2.18
CA LEU A 283 2.74 4.06 -2.17
C LEU A 283 3.09 4.59 -3.57
N ARG A 284 2.89 3.80 -4.63
CA ARG A 284 3.16 4.29 -5.98
C ARG A 284 2.15 5.39 -6.37
N PRO A 285 2.55 6.41 -7.14
CA PRO A 285 1.61 7.45 -7.55
C PRO A 285 0.44 6.90 -8.38
N GLY A 286 -0.78 7.37 -8.09
CA GLY A 286 -2.00 7.01 -8.82
C GLY A 286 -2.66 5.70 -8.38
N THR A 287 -2.23 5.11 -7.27
CA THR A 287 -2.80 3.88 -6.70
C THR A 287 -3.91 4.18 -5.69
N LYS A 288 -4.56 3.11 -5.23
CA LYS A 288 -5.52 3.13 -4.12
C LYS A 288 -5.12 2.13 -3.04
N GLY A 289 -5.46 2.49 -1.80
CA GLY A 289 -5.31 1.72 -0.56
C GLY A 289 -6.62 1.70 0.23
N PHE A 290 -6.79 0.82 1.21
CA PHE A 290 -8.01 0.80 2.01
C PHE A 290 -7.77 0.45 3.47
N ILE A 291 -8.72 0.88 4.29
CA ILE A 291 -8.87 0.51 5.69
C ILE A 291 -10.12 -0.35 5.80
N ASP A 292 -9.97 -1.51 6.42
CA ASP A 292 -10.99 -2.52 6.71
C ASP A 292 -11.60 -3.20 5.48
N ASN A 293 -12.12 -2.44 4.50
CA ASN A 293 -12.80 -2.97 3.32
C ASN A 293 -12.40 -2.26 2.04
N ALA A 294 -12.15 -3.04 0.98
CA ALA A 294 -11.91 -2.51 -0.35
C ALA A 294 -13.24 -2.19 -1.04
N PHE A 295 -13.33 -1.00 -1.63
CA PHE A 295 -14.41 -0.64 -2.53
C PHE A 295 -13.87 -0.20 -3.90
N ASP A 296 -14.73 -0.21 -4.91
CA ASP A 296 -14.37 0.30 -6.23
C ASP A 296 -14.29 1.83 -6.24
N ARG A 297 -15.13 2.49 -5.43
CA ARG A 297 -15.28 3.94 -5.34
C ARG A 297 -14.36 4.52 -4.29
N ILE A 298 -13.42 5.39 -4.71
CA ILE A 298 -12.45 6.01 -3.78
C ILE A 298 -13.08 7.06 -2.85
N SER A 299 -14.32 7.47 -3.12
CA SER A 299 -15.07 8.39 -2.26
C SER A 299 -15.64 7.78 -0.99
N LEU A 300 -15.61 6.45 -0.87
CA LEU A 300 -16.20 5.76 0.28
C LEU A 300 -15.28 5.84 1.51
N PRO A 301 -15.86 5.79 2.72
CA PRO A 301 -15.09 5.75 3.97
C PRO A 301 -14.00 4.68 3.96
N GLY A 302 -12.82 5.03 4.47
CA GLY A 302 -11.68 4.13 4.60
C GLY A 302 -10.93 3.87 3.30
N GLN A 303 -11.38 4.38 2.14
CA GLN A 303 -10.57 4.33 0.93
C GLN A 303 -9.42 5.35 1.02
N ILE A 304 -8.29 5.01 0.43
CA ILE A 304 -7.06 5.78 0.41
C ILE A 304 -6.64 5.94 -1.05
N THR A 305 -6.23 7.13 -1.43
CA THR A 305 -5.71 7.44 -2.78
C THR A 305 -4.38 8.15 -2.63
N VAL A 306 -3.33 7.60 -3.21
CA VAL A 306 -2.06 8.30 -3.44
C VAL A 306 -2.18 8.90 -4.84
N ASN A 307 -2.39 10.21 -4.92
CA ASN A 307 -2.70 10.84 -6.20
C ASN A 307 -1.51 10.81 -7.17
N ALA A 308 -1.79 11.00 -8.46
CA ALA A 308 -0.75 10.99 -9.48
C ALA A 308 0.29 12.11 -9.26
N GLY A 309 1.56 11.74 -9.36
CA GLY A 309 2.70 12.63 -9.13
C GLY A 309 3.05 12.87 -7.65
N THR A 310 2.28 12.30 -6.71
CA THR A 310 2.59 12.33 -5.28
C THR A 310 3.52 11.19 -4.92
N VAL A 311 4.59 11.51 -4.20
CA VAL A 311 5.52 10.54 -3.63
C VAL A 311 5.30 10.53 -2.12
N ILE A 312 5.25 9.34 -1.54
CA ILE A 312 5.19 9.13 -0.09
C ILE A 312 6.35 8.21 0.25
N GLU A 313 7.16 8.61 1.21
CA GLU A 313 8.34 7.85 1.63
C GLU A 313 8.07 7.02 2.87
N ALA A 314 7.13 7.41 3.72
CA ALA A 314 6.93 6.78 5.01
C ALA A 314 5.51 6.32 5.30
N VAL A 315 5.42 5.21 6.01
CA VAL A 315 4.17 4.68 6.56
C VAL A 315 4.36 4.32 8.02
N VAL A 316 3.40 4.74 8.83
CA VAL A 316 3.18 4.18 10.17
C VAL A 316 1.90 3.38 10.13
N GLY A 317 2.01 2.07 10.31
CA GLY A 317 0.90 1.11 10.32
C GLY A 317 -0.01 1.23 11.54
N THR A 318 -0.93 0.29 11.62
CA THR A 318 -1.88 0.09 12.71
C THR A 318 -1.30 -0.89 13.73
N ALA A 319 -2.02 -1.16 14.81
CA ALA A 319 -1.70 -2.25 15.73
C ALA A 319 -2.38 -3.58 15.33
N SER A 320 -2.69 -3.76 14.05
CA SER A 320 -3.28 -4.97 13.47
C SER A 320 -2.56 -5.29 12.17
N ARG A 321 -2.78 -6.50 11.63
CA ARG A 321 -2.14 -6.93 10.39
C ARG A 321 -2.36 -5.95 9.24
N ASP A 322 -1.26 -5.50 8.65
CA ASP A 322 -1.22 -4.54 7.56
C ASP A 322 -0.40 -5.04 6.38
N TRP A 323 -0.82 -4.68 5.16
CA TRP A 323 -0.05 -4.89 3.95
C TRP A 323 0.37 -3.55 3.38
N VAL A 324 1.67 -3.28 3.38
CA VAL A 324 2.24 -2.02 2.93
C VAL A 324 3.25 -2.28 1.83
N TYR A 325 2.96 -1.79 0.64
CA TYR A 325 3.86 -1.79 -0.51
C TYR A 325 4.39 -0.39 -0.71
N GLY A 326 5.71 -0.24 -0.65
CA GLY A 326 6.46 0.96 -1.00
C GLY A 326 6.39 1.30 -2.49
N ASN A 327 7.31 2.14 -2.94
CA ASN A 327 7.42 2.65 -4.29
C ASN A 327 8.89 2.61 -4.75
N GLU A 328 9.25 3.42 -5.75
CA GLU A 328 10.59 3.42 -6.34
C GLU A 328 11.64 4.26 -5.58
N VAL A 329 11.25 4.94 -4.49
CA VAL A 329 12.16 5.75 -3.67
C VAL A 329 12.46 5.06 -2.35
N ALA A 330 13.53 5.49 -1.67
CA ALA A 330 13.86 4.99 -0.34
C ALA A 330 12.69 5.20 0.64
N ASN A 331 12.12 4.10 1.11
CA ASN A 331 10.96 4.09 1.98
C ASN A 331 11.30 3.76 3.43
N ARG A 332 10.46 4.25 4.34
CA ARG A 332 10.44 3.87 5.75
C ARG A 332 9.06 3.30 6.10
N LEU A 333 8.97 1.99 6.23
CA LEU A 333 7.70 1.30 6.52
C LEU A 333 7.75 0.72 7.94
N GLU A 334 6.79 1.09 8.78
CA GLU A 334 6.65 0.59 10.15
C GLU A 334 5.31 -0.13 10.31
N GLY A 335 5.32 -1.45 10.50
CA GLY A 335 4.13 -2.30 10.67
C GLY A 335 3.49 -2.12 12.04
N ARG A 336 4.33 -2.14 13.08
CA ARG A 336 4.04 -1.95 14.52
C ARG A 336 3.57 -3.22 15.22
N ALA A 337 2.30 -3.58 15.16
CA ALA A 337 1.82 -4.78 15.83
C ALA A 337 0.82 -5.51 14.94
N GLY A 338 0.76 -6.83 15.02
CA GLY A 338 0.05 -7.64 14.04
C GLY A 338 1.05 -8.36 13.13
N ASP A 339 0.55 -9.30 12.33
CA ASP A 339 1.40 -10.09 11.44
C ASP A 339 1.52 -9.38 10.07
N ASP A 340 2.46 -8.47 9.94
CA ASP A 340 2.50 -7.48 8.84
C ASP A 340 3.21 -7.99 7.59
N LEU A 341 2.85 -7.45 6.43
CA LEU A 341 3.56 -7.61 5.16
C LEU A 341 4.10 -6.25 4.72
N LEU A 342 5.43 -6.10 4.73
CA LEU A 342 6.12 -4.88 4.32
C LEU A 342 7.00 -5.17 3.09
N VAL A 343 6.75 -4.45 2.00
CA VAL A 343 7.50 -4.59 0.74
C VAL A 343 8.06 -3.23 0.36
N GLY A 344 9.39 -3.05 0.39
CA GLY A 344 10.07 -1.80 0.06
C GLY A 344 10.00 -1.46 -1.44
N ARG A 345 10.35 -2.45 -2.29
CA ARG A 345 10.53 -2.35 -3.75
C ARG A 345 11.91 -1.79 -4.11
N GLU A 346 11.98 -0.72 -4.92
CA GLU A 346 13.26 -0.15 -5.35
C GLU A 346 13.64 0.97 -4.40
N GLY A 347 14.93 1.14 -4.11
CA GLY A 347 15.40 2.16 -3.19
C GLY A 347 16.21 1.54 -2.05
N ASP A 348 16.81 2.37 -1.20
CA ASP A 348 17.46 1.87 0.02
C ASP A 348 16.44 1.97 1.16
N ASP A 349 15.71 0.88 1.40
CA ASP A 349 14.52 0.88 2.25
C ASP A 349 14.84 0.58 3.72
N SER A 350 13.97 1.04 4.63
CA SER A 350 13.99 0.72 6.05
C SER A 350 12.63 0.15 6.47
N LEU A 351 12.60 -1.16 6.72
CA LEU A 351 11.39 -1.91 7.05
C LEU A 351 11.45 -2.37 8.51
N PHE A 352 10.43 -2.03 9.29
CA PHE A 352 10.29 -2.38 10.70
C PHE A 352 8.99 -3.16 10.89
N GLY A 353 9.07 -4.47 11.11
CA GLY A 353 7.93 -5.35 11.36
C GLY A 353 7.21 -4.96 12.66
N GLY A 354 7.84 -5.24 13.79
CA GLY A 354 7.35 -4.79 15.09
C GLY A 354 7.00 -5.96 16.00
N GLU A 355 5.77 -6.05 16.51
CA GLU A 355 5.28 -7.20 17.28
C GLU A 355 4.35 -8.07 16.43
N GLY A 356 4.71 -9.32 16.18
CA GLY A 356 3.90 -10.22 15.34
C GLY A 356 4.79 -11.14 14.54
N ALA A 357 4.21 -11.99 13.70
CA ALA A 357 4.97 -12.77 12.74
C ALA A 357 5.02 -12.03 11.40
N ASP A 358 6.08 -11.25 11.19
CA ASP A 358 6.15 -10.30 10.09
C ASP A 358 6.83 -10.87 8.84
N SER A 359 6.44 -10.35 7.68
CA SER A 359 6.98 -10.69 6.36
C SER A 359 7.56 -9.45 5.69
N LEU A 360 8.89 -9.40 5.57
CA LEU A 360 9.63 -8.24 5.08
C LEU A 360 10.32 -8.58 3.74
N MET A 361 10.18 -7.70 2.75
CA MET A 361 10.90 -7.78 1.48
C MET A 361 11.45 -6.40 1.15
N GLY A 362 12.78 -6.22 1.24
CA GLY A 362 13.45 -4.98 0.85
C GLY A 362 13.27 -4.73 -0.65
N GLY A 363 13.95 -5.55 -1.46
CA GLY A 363 13.83 -5.53 -2.91
C GLY A 363 15.17 -5.12 -3.54
N PRO A 364 15.18 -4.48 -4.72
CA PRO A 364 16.39 -3.87 -5.24
C PRO A 364 16.83 -2.65 -4.40
N GLY A 365 17.90 -2.82 -3.63
CA GLY A 365 18.35 -1.78 -2.69
C GLY A 365 19.53 -2.24 -1.86
N SER A 366 20.07 -1.37 -1.01
CA SER A 366 20.78 -1.79 0.20
C SER A 366 19.90 -1.50 1.40
N ASP A 367 19.14 -2.51 1.81
CA ASP A 367 18.01 -2.30 2.70
C ASP A 367 18.36 -2.53 4.18
N PHE A 368 17.53 -2.00 5.07
CA PHE A 368 17.53 -2.31 6.49
C PHE A 368 16.21 -2.98 6.86
N LEU A 369 16.28 -4.22 7.33
CA LEU A 369 15.12 -5.04 7.69
C LEU A 369 15.22 -5.39 9.18
N ASP A 370 14.22 -4.99 9.95
CA ASP A 370 14.08 -5.29 11.37
C ASP A 370 12.75 -6.02 11.62
N GLY A 371 12.82 -7.30 11.98
CA GLY A 371 11.64 -8.12 12.26
C GLY A 371 10.98 -7.75 13.59
N GLY A 372 11.77 -7.35 14.58
CA GLY A 372 11.28 -7.08 15.92
C GLY A 372 10.98 -8.35 16.73
N ARG A 373 9.80 -8.41 17.33
CA ARG A 373 9.34 -9.48 18.21
C ARG A 373 8.42 -10.43 17.45
N GLY A 374 8.89 -11.65 17.24
CA GLY A 374 8.03 -12.74 16.83
C GLY A 374 8.82 -13.80 16.09
N THR A 375 8.26 -14.32 15.02
CA THR A 375 8.97 -15.23 14.12
C THR A 375 8.86 -14.67 12.73
N ASP A 376 9.92 -13.96 12.34
CA ASP A 376 9.88 -13.02 11.24
C ASP A 376 10.63 -13.55 10.02
N TRP A 377 10.14 -13.16 8.85
CA TRP A 377 10.62 -13.61 7.55
C TRP A 377 11.19 -12.46 6.74
N ALA A 378 12.37 -12.67 6.17
CA ALA A 378 12.86 -11.85 5.07
C ALA A 378 12.81 -12.63 3.75
N PHE A 379 12.32 -11.99 2.69
CA PHE A 379 12.12 -12.60 1.39
C PHE A 379 13.06 -12.01 0.34
N PHE A 380 13.66 -12.90 -0.45
CA PHE A 380 14.56 -12.58 -1.55
C PHE A 380 14.08 -13.25 -2.83
N GLU A 381 14.08 -12.52 -3.95
CA GLU A 381 13.53 -13.00 -5.22
C GLU A 381 14.42 -14.06 -5.90
N GLY A 382 15.74 -13.97 -5.72
CA GLY A 382 16.70 -14.85 -6.36
C GLY A 382 16.92 -16.18 -5.62
N PRO A 383 17.63 -17.13 -6.26
CA PRO A 383 18.04 -18.36 -5.59
C PRO A 383 19.07 -18.05 -4.50
N ARG A 384 19.10 -18.83 -3.43
CA ARG A 384 20.02 -18.70 -2.29
C ARG A 384 21.48 -18.56 -2.72
N SER A 385 21.89 -19.26 -3.79
CA SER A 385 23.25 -19.21 -4.33
C SER A 385 23.69 -17.83 -4.84
N SER A 386 22.74 -16.94 -5.15
CA SER A 386 23.01 -15.55 -5.55
C SER A 386 23.39 -14.63 -4.39
N TYR A 387 23.17 -15.07 -3.15
CA TYR A 387 23.32 -14.23 -1.95
C TYR A 387 24.46 -14.74 -1.06
N ARG A 388 25.25 -13.83 -0.50
CA ARG A 388 26.22 -14.15 0.55
C ARG A 388 25.67 -13.69 1.91
N ILE A 389 25.44 -14.66 2.80
CA ILE A 389 24.98 -14.41 4.17
C ILE A 389 26.19 -14.33 5.09
N SER A 390 26.32 -13.22 5.80
CA SER A 390 27.44 -12.93 6.70
C SER A 390 26.95 -12.49 8.09
N PRO A 391 26.95 -13.40 9.08
CA PRO A 391 26.60 -13.03 10.46
C PRO A 391 27.63 -12.05 11.04
N GLN A 392 27.15 -11.12 11.85
CA GLN A 392 27.93 -10.10 12.54
C GLN A 392 27.95 -10.38 14.05
N ALA A 393 28.95 -9.86 14.76
CA ALA A 393 29.10 -10.04 16.21
C ALA A 393 27.93 -9.46 17.04
N SER A 394 27.13 -8.57 16.45
CA SER A 394 25.96 -7.93 17.06
C SER A 394 24.66 -8.74 16.91
N GLY A 395 24.69 -9.96 16.39
CA GLY A 395 23.48 -10.74 16.08
C GLY A 395 22.79 -10.32 14.78
N ARG A 396 23.35 -9.34 14.07
CA ARG A 396 22.88 -8.88 12.75
C ARG A 396 23.40 -9.78 11.64
N TYR A 397 22.71 -9.80 10.51
CA TYR A 397 23.17 -10.48 9.30
C TYR A 397 23.35 -9.45 8.18
N LEU A 398 24.44 -9.57 7.43
CA LEU A 398 24.62 -8.89 6.16
C LEU A 398 24.31 -9.86 5.03
N ILE A 399 23.40 -9.47 4.15
CA ILE A 399 23.07 -10.24 2.94
C ILE A 399 23.63 -9.46 1.75
N GLN A 400 24.62 -10.02 1.08
CA GLN A 400 25.29 -9.34 -0.04
C GLN A 400 24.85 -9.95 -1.36
N THR A 401 24.48 -9.09 -2.30
CA THR A 401 24.05 -9.47 -3.65
C THR A 401 24.85 -8.70 -4.69
N GLN A 402 25.44 -9.39 -5.66
CA GLN A 402 26.15 -8.73 -6.75
C GLN A 402 25.17 -8.41 -7.87
N THR A 403 25.01 -7.12 -8.20
CA THR A 403 24.20 -6.65 -9.32
C THR A 403 25.07 -6.02 -10.41
N ALA A 404 24.42 -5.62 -11.51
CA ALA A 404 25.06 -4.84 -12.57
C ALA A 404 25.53 -3.45 -12.08
N ASN A 405 24.86 -2.88 -11.08
CA ASN A 405 25.14 -1.54 -10.56
C ASN A 405 26.09 -1.53 -9.36
N GLY A 406 26.56 -2.69 -8.94
CA GLY A 406 27.45 -2.84 -7.80
C GLY A 406 26.97 -3.90 -6.82
N MET A 407 27.62 -3.94 -5.66
CA MET A 407 27.22 -4.83 -4.57
C MET A 407 26.14 -4.14 -3.73
N GLN A 408 24.99 -4.78 -3.65
CA GLN A 408 23.91 -4.44 -2.73
C GLN A 408 24.14 -5.17 -1.40
N ILE A 409 23.84 -4.50 -0.28
CA ILE A 409 24.05 -5.07 1.05
C ILE A 409 22.82 -4.78 1.91
N ASP A 410 22.07 -5.83 2.19
CA ASP A 410 20.94 -5.76 3.11
C ASP A 410 21.41 -6.06 4.53
N GLN A 411 20.86 -5.31 5.48
CA GLN A 411 21.16 -5.40 6.88
C GLN A 411 19.94 -5.93 7.62
N LEU A 412 20.05 -7.16 8.13
CA LEU A 412 18.95 -7.84 8.81
C LEU A 412 19.20 -7.84 10.33
N VAL A 413 18.17 -7.43 11.05
CA VAL A 413 18.10 -7.40 12.52
C VAL A 413 16.85 -8.14 12.94
N ASP A 414 16.99 -9.01 13.94
CA ASP A 414 15.87 -9.73 14.51
C ASP A 414 15.03 -10.61 13.57
N LEU A 415 15.54 -10.98 12.38
CA LEU A 415 14.91 -11.96 11.48
C LEU A 415 15.29 -13.41 11.82
N GLU A 416 14.30 -14.31 11.92
CA GLU A 416 14.50 -15.75 12.13
C GLU A 416 14.72 -16.51 10.82
N ARG A 417 14.00 -16.16 9.76
CA ARG A 417 13.87 -16.99 8.55
C ARG A 417 14.09 -16.18 7.29
N LEU A 418 14.86 -16.74 6.35
CA LEU A 418 15.08 -16.17 5.02
C LEU A 418 14.50 -17.09 3.96
N HIS A 419 13.68 -16.54 3.08
CA HIS A 419 13.15 -17.23 1.93
C HIS A 419 13.83 -16.76 0.65
N PHE A 420 14.21 -17.71 -0.19
CA PHE A 420 14.78 -17.57 -1.51
C PHE A 420 13.93 -18.36 -2.50
N SER A 421 14.06 -18.12 -3.81
CA SER A 421 13.23 -18.83 -4.80
C SER A 421 13.49 -20.32 -4.93
N ASP A 422 14.64 -20.83 -4.46
CA ASP A 422 14.98 -22.25 -4.40
C ASP A 422 14.84 -22.87 -2.99
N GLY A 423 14.51 -22.06 -1.98
CA GLY A 423 14.13 -22.54 -0.65
C GLY A 423 14.47 -21.61 0.52
N THR A 424 14.61 -22.16 1.72
CA THR A 424 14.58 -21.39 2.97
C THR A 424 15.80 -21.67 3.85
N VAL A 425 16.30 -20.62 4.49
CA VAL A 425 17.39 -20.64 5.48
C VAL A 425 16.86 -20.13 6.82
N ILE A 426 17.15 -20.85 7.89
CA ILE A 426 16.87 -20.42 9.26
C ILE A 426 18.17 -19.83 9.84
N LEU A 427 18.11 -18.59 10.35
CA LEU A 427 19.28 -17.82 10.77
C LEU A 427 19.64 -17.95 12.25
N LYS A 428 18.66 -17.71 13.14
CA LYS A 428 18.82 -17.71 14.61
C LYS A 428 17.85 -18.69 15.28
N GLU A 429 17.82 -18.70 16.62
CA GLU A 429 16.92 -19.51 17.43
C GLU A 429 15.45 -19.13 17.20
N ASP A 430 14.89 -19.56 16.07
CA ASP A 430 13.45 -19.66 15.87
C ASP A 430 12.88 -20.49 17.04
N PRO A 431 12.09 -19.92 17.97
CA PRO A 431 11.64 -20.65 19.15
C PRO A 431 10.78 -21.87 18.80
N GLN A 432 10.07 -21.83 17.66
CA GLN A 432 9.28 -22.94 17.16
C GLN A 432 10.17 -23.93 16.40
N GLY A 433 11.04 -23.42 15.54
CA GLY A 433 12.09 -24.15 14.81
C GLY A 433 12.96 -25.00 15.71
N TYR A 434 13.49 -24.39 16.77
CA TYR A 434 14.32 -25.05 17.75
C TYR A 434 13.54 -26.11 18.51
N TRP A 435 12.31 -25.82 18.94
CA TRP A 435 11.48 -26.80 19.63
C TRP A 435 11.17 -28.01 18.73
N ALA A 436 10.79 -27.78 17.47
CA ALA A 436 10.50 -28.84 16.50
C ALA A 436 11.72 -29.73 16.23
N VAL A 437 12.88 -29.10 16.00
CA VAL A 437 14.12 -29.83 15.73
C VAL A 437 14.62 -30.57 16.99
N ARG A 438 14.46 -30.00 18.18
CA ARG A 438 14.70 -30.71 19.46
C ARG A 438 13.78 -31.91 19.60
N MET A 439 12.48 -31.73 19.36
CA MET A 439 11.52 -32.82 19.44
C MET A 439 11.94 -33.97 18.51
N ILE A 440 12.34 -33.66 17.28
CA ILE A 440 12.79 -34.64 16.30
C ILE A 440 14.06 -35.34 16.76
N ALA A 441 15.04 -34.62 17.28
CA ALA A 441 16.26 -35.21 17.82
C ALA A 441 15.97 -36.13 19.01
N LEU A 442 15.06 -35.72 19.91
CA LEU A 442 14.70 -36.44 21.12
C LEU A 442 13.85 -37.68 20.86
N LEU A 443 13.05 -37.68 19.80
CA LEU A 443 12.34 -38.86 19.35
C LEU A 443 13.27 -39.74 18.50
N GLY A 444 13.94 -39.15 17.53
CA GLY A 444 14.55 -39.86 16.42
C GLY A 444 16.04 -40.18 16.55
N GLY A 445 16.74 -39.56 17.50
CA GLY A 445 18.19 -39.51 17.57
C GLY A 445 18.82 -38.54 16.56
N PRO A 446 20.15 -38.26 16.65
CA PRO A 446 20.81 -37.22 15.85
C PRO A 446 20.78 -37.45 14.34
N SER A 447 20.65 -38.70 13.88
CA SER A 447 20.56 -39.03 12.45
C SER A 447 19.26 -38.56 11.80
N ARG A 448 18.17 -38.44 12.58
CA ARG A 448 16.87 -37.93 12.09
C ARG A 448 16.89 -36.43 11.83
N LEU A 449 17.85 -35.70 12.39
CA LEU A 449 18.10 -34.29 12.03
C LEU A 449 18.52 -34.12 10.56
N GLN A 450 19.02 -35.20 9.93
CA GLN A 450 19.33 -35.18 8.50
C GLN A 450 18.08 -35.38 7.61
N GLU A 451 16.96 -35.83 8.18
CA GLU A 451 15.67 -35.93 7.48
C GLU A 451 14.99 -34.56 7.46
N LYS A 452 15.51 -33.67 6.62
CA LYS A 452 15.04 -32.28 6.52
C LYS A 452 13.52 -32.18 6.30
N ALA A 453 12.92 -33.15 5.58
CA ALA A 453 11.48 -33.38 5.42
C ALA A 453 10.68 -33.35 6.73
N LEU A 454 11.18 -34.07 7.73
CA LEU A 454 10.54 -34.18 9.03
C LEU A 454 10.61 -32.87 9.80
N SER A 455 11.78 -32.22 9.77
CA SER A 455 11.98 -30.90 10.39
C SER A 455 11.09 -29.84 9.76
N GLY A 456 11.00 -29.80 8.43
CA GLY A 456 10.11 -28.88 7.74
C GLY A 456 8.63 -29.10 8.07
N TYR A 457 8.18 -30.36 8.13
CA TYR A 457 6.82 -30.69 8.54
C TYR A 457 6.50 -30.18 9.96
N ALA A 458 7.38 -30.48 10.91
CA ALA A 458 7.18 -30.13 12.32
C ALA A 458 7.15 -28.61 12.53
N ILE A 459 8.03 -27.89 11.85
CA ILE A 459 8.08 -26.42 11.89
C ILE A 459 6.80 -25.84 11.31
N ASN A 460 6.41 -26.26 10.11
CA ASN A 460 5.19 -25.79 9.46
C ASN A 460 3.92 -26.08 10.28
N ALA A 461 3.86 -27.23 10.96
CA ALA A 461 2.75 -27.56 11.83
C ALA A 461 2.60 -26.56 13.01
N LEU A 462 3.72 -26.21 13.66
CA LEU A 462 3.71 -25.21 14.74
C LEU A 462 3.33 -23.82 14.22
N ASP A 463 3.87 -23.44 13.05
CA ASP A 463 3.56 -22.16 12.41
C ASP A 463 2.06 -22.02 12.09
N GLN A 464 1.38 -23.12 11.76
CA GLN A 464 -0.06 -23.17 11.53
C GLN A 464 -0.89 -23.24 12.84
N GLY A 465 -0.25 -22.98 13.99
CA GLY A 465 -0.91 -22.94 15.29
C GLY A 465 -1.15 -24.30 15.93
N MET A 466 -0.54 -25.38 15.42
CA MET A 466 -0.63 -26.68 16.10
C MET A 466 0.01 -26.56 17.50
N PRO A 467 -0.70 -26.92 18.57
CA PRO A 467 -0.12 -26.94 19.90
C PRO A 467 1.08 -27.88 19.93
N ARG A 468 2.17 -27.45 20.58
CA ARG A 468 3.37 -28.29 20.80
C ARG A 468 3.03 -29.67 21.37
N ALA A 469 2.03 -29.75 22.24
CA ALA A 469 1.57 -31.01 22.83
C ALA A 469 0.98 -31.96 21.79
N ASP A 470 0.23 -31.44 20.82
CA ASP A 470 -0.37 -32.24 19.76
C ASP A 470 0.69 -32.69 18.75
N LEU A 471 1.65 -31.81 18.41
CA LEU A 471 2.79 -32.19 17.59
C LEU A 471 3.68 -33.24 18.28
N ALA A 472 3.92 -33.10 19.59
CA ALA A 472 4.62 -34.10 20.39
C ALA A 472 3.90 -35.46 20.34
N ARG A 473 2.56 -35.48 20.51
CA ARG A 473 1.75 -36.70 20.41
C ARG A 473 1.82 -37.33 19.02
N LEU A 474 1.76 -36.52 17.97
CA LEU A 474 1.88 -36.97 16.59
C LEU A 474 3.26 -37.60 16.34
N GLY A 475 4.34 -36.91 16.72
CA GLY A 475 5.71 -37.41 16.58
C GLY A 475 5.94 -38.71 17.36
N ILE A 476 5.42 -38.77 18.60
CA ILE A 476 5.43 -39.97 19.43
C ILE A 476 4.71 -41.12 18.71
N SER A 477 3.48 -40.88 18.25
CA SER A 477 2.65 -41.92 17.61
C SER A 477 3.29 -42.46 16.33
N ALA A 478 3.94 -41.60 15.54
CA ALA A 478 4.67 -41.97 14.33
C ALA A 478 5.88 -42.89 14.60
N MET A 479 6.49 -42.77 15.79
CA MET A 479 7.71 -43.51 16.13
C MET A 479 7.51 -44.88 16.77
N VAL A 480 6.50 -45.01 17.62
CA VAL A 480 6.27 -46.21 18.45
C VAL A 480 4.98 -46.94 18.08
N GLY A 481 4.19 -46.38 17.16
CA GLY A 481 2.88 -46.89 16.75
C GLY A 481 1.78 -46.53 17.75
N GLU A 482 0.53 -46.54 17.28
CA GLU A 482 -0.67 -46.13 18.04
C GLU A 482 -0.93 -46.90 19.36
N LYS A 483 -0.13 -47.94 19.66
CA LYS A 483 -0.34 -48.87 20.79
C LYS A 483 0.79 -48.89 21.84
N ALA A 484 1.76 -47.98 21.76
CA ALA A 484 2.89 -47.97 22.69
C ALA A 484 2.49 -47.53 24.11
N SER A 485 3.08 -48.15 25.14
CA SER A 485 2.81 -47.78 26.53
C SER A 485 3.64 -46.58 27.00
N THR A 486 3.20 -45.88 28.06
CA THR A 486 3.95 -44.79 28.71
C THR A 486 5.38 -45.20 29.09
N ARG A 487 5.56 -46.46 29.48
CA ARG A 487 6.86 -47.04 29.81
C ARG A 487 7.77 -47.18 28.58
N ASP A 488 7.22 -47.62 27.45
CA ASP A 488 7.96 -47.76 26.18
C ASP A 488 8.48 -46.40 25.69
N LEU A 489 7.69 -45.35 25.95
CA LEU A 489 8.02 -43.96 25.62
C LEU A 489 9.14 -43.42 26.50
N ILE A 490 9.02 -43.58 27.81
CA ILE A 490 10.06 -43.19 28.76
C ILE A 490 11.36 -43.92 28.44
N ALA A 491 11.31 -45.24 28.19
CA ALA A 491 12.48 -46.03 27.85
C ALA A 491 13.21 -45.52 26.60
N LYS A 492 12.49 -45.24 25.51
CA LYS A 492 13.09 -44.71 24.28
C LYS A 492 13.67 -43.30 24.46
N SER A 493 12.93 -42.39 25.09
CA SER A 493 13.41 -41.02 25.32
C SER A 493 14.65 -41.01 26.21
N TYR A 494 14.67 -41.79 27.29
CA TYR A 494 15.80 -41.87 28.22
C TYR A 494 17.06 -42.48 27.57
N ALA A 495 16.89 -43.48 26.71
CA ALA A 495 18.00 -44.02 25.92
C ALA A 495 18.60 -42.97 24.97
N ILE A 496 17.78 -42.10 24.39
CA ILE A 496 18.23 -41.02 23.50
C ILE A 496 18.96 -39.93 24.28
N PHE A 497 18.47 -39.52 25.45
CA PHE A 497 19.18 -38.58 26.33
C PHE A 497 20.55 -39.12 26.76
N TRP A 498 20.67 -40.42 27.04
CA TRP A 498 21.97 -41.03 27.32
C TRP A 498 22.89 -41.07 26.09
N GLN A 499 22.39 -41.52 24.94
CA GLN A 499 23.19 -41.60 23.72
C GLN A 499 23.64 -40.23 23.18
N SER A 500 22.89 -39.17 23.49
CA SER A 500 23.25 -37.78 23.17
C SER A 500 24.19 -37.14 24.20
N GLY A 501 24.57 -37.85 25.26
CA GLY A 501 25.44 -37.34 26.32
C GLY A 501 24.76 -36.38 27.30
N LEU A 502 23.44 -36.22 27.22
CA LEU A 502 22.64 -35.42 28.16
C LEU A 502 22.47 -36.12 29.51
N LEU A 503 22.62 -37.44 29.55
CA LEU A 503 22.66 -38.22 30.78
C LEU A 503 24.02 -38.89 30.95
N ALA A 504 24.54 -38.85 32.17
CA ALA A 504 25.84 -39.42 32.52
C ALA A 504 25.86 -40.97 32.47
N GLN A 505 24.70 -41.63 32.50
CA GLN A 505 24.60 -43.08 32.54
C GLN A 505 23.38 -43.60 31.79
N ALA A 506 23.50 -44.84 31.28
CA ALA A 506 22.41 -45.53 30.61
C ALA A 506 21.29 -45.82 31.63
N PRO A 507 20.01 -45.65 31.26
CA PRO A 507 18.91 -45.98 32.14
C PRO A 507 18.89 -47.46 32.50
N SER A 508 18.65 -47.76 33.78
CA SER A 508 18.23 -49.09 34.21
C SER A 508 16.71 -49.25 34.05
N ASP A 509 16.22 -50.49 33.97
CA ASP A 509 14.77 -50.78 34.00
C ASP A 509 14.10 -50.19 35.26
N GLN A 510 14.84 -50.12 36.37
CA GLN A 510 14.38 -49.52 37.63
C GLN A 510 14.15 -48.01 37.52
N ASP A 511 15.03 -47.29 36.80
CA ASP A 511 14.88 -45.86 36.56
C ASP A 511 13.66 -45.58 35.67
N ILE A 512 13.49 -46.40 34.61
CA ILE A 512 12.36 -46.32 33.69
C ILE A 512 11.04 -46.61 34.42
N ASP A 513 11.00 -47.63 35.28
CA ASP A 513 9.83 -48.00 36.06
C ASP A 513 9.46 -46.93 37.10
N ALA A 514 10.46 -46.31 37.73
CA ALA A 514 10.25 -45.23 38.68
C ALA A 514 9.66 -43.97 38.01
N LEU A 515 10.19 -43.60 36.84
CA LEU A 515 9.65 -42.49 36.03
C LEU A 515 8.25 -42.80 35.50
N ASN A 516 8.00 -44.04 35.06
CA ASN A 516 6.69 -44.46 34.60
C ASN A 516 5.65 -44.43 35.74
N ALA A 517 6.03 -44.86 36.94
CA ALA A 517 5.18 -44.77 38.13
C ALA A 517 4.90 -43.32 38.53
N ALA A 518 5.88 -42.42 38.43
CA ALA A 518 5.71 -40.99 38.69
C ALA A 518 4.80 -40.31 37.65
N ALA A 519 4.97 -40.62 36.35
CA ALA A 519 4.14 -40.09 35.27
C ALA A 519 2.67 -40.51 35.41
N LEU A 520 2.43 -41.78 35.74
CA LEU A 520 1.08 -42.33 36.00
C LEU A 520 0.45 -41.75 37.28
N GLY A 521 1.26 -41.40 38.29
CA GLY A 521 0.79 -40.81 39.56
C GLY A 521 0.50 -39.30 39.50
N ALA A 522 1.08 -38.57 38.54
CA ALA A 522 0.99 -37.11 38.41
C ALA A 522 0.07 -36.63 37.26
N ALA A 523 -0.60 -37.54 36.54
CA ALA A 523 -1.37 -37.24 35.32
C ALA A 523 -0.55 -36.57 34.19
N MET A 524 0.77 -36.82 34.14
CA MET A 524 1.61 -36.41 33.01
C MET A 524 1.64 -37.55 31.99
N ASP A 525 1.07 -37.32 30.81
CA ASP A 525 1.23 -38.24 29.68
C ASP A 525 2.64 -38.09 29.04
N ALA A 526 3.02 -39.03 28.17
CA ALA A 526 4.35 -39.02 27.55
C ALA A 526 4.63 -37.76 26.69
N SER A 527 3.59 -37.06 26.22
CA SER A 527 3.74 -35.80 25.49
C SER A 527 4.13 -34.64 26.41
N ALA A 528 3.63 -34.63 27.66
CA ALA A 528 4.02 -33.67 28.67
C ALA A 528 5.50 -33.82 29.10
N LEU A 529 6.01 -35.06 29.17
CA LEU A 529 7.43 -35.33 29.44
C LEU A 529 8.34 -34.86 28.30
N LEU A 530 7.92 -35.09 27.05
CA LEU A 530 8.65 -34.63 25.86
C LEU A 530 8.65 -33.10 25.77
N LEU A 531 7.52 -32.44 26.06
CA LEU A 531 7.44 -30.98 26.14
C LEU A 531 8.46 -30.43 27.14
N TRP A 532 8.42 -30.95 28.36
CA TRP A 532 9.33 -30.55 29.44
C TRP A 532 10.79 -30.73 29.03
N ALA A 533 11.13 -31.85 28.38
CA ALA A 533 12.49 -32.11 27.97
C ALA A 533 12.97 -31.21 26.81
N CYS A 534 12.08 -30.83 25.89
CA CYS A 534 12.39 -29.83 24.86
C CYS A 534 12.63 -28.43 25.44
N GLU A 535 12.09 -28.15 26.63
CA GLU A 535 12.17 -26.86 27.34
C GLU A 535 13.36 -26.77 28.32
N LEU A 536 14.10 -27.86 28.54
CA LEU A 536 15.28 -27.83 29.40
C LEU A 536 16.39 -26.93 28.80
N PRO A 537 17.10 -26.14 29.64
CA PRO A 537 18.25 -25.37 29.19
C PRO A 537 19.40 -26.32 28.88
N VAL A 538 19.75 -26.45 27.61
CA VAL A 538 20.87 -27.28 27.16
C VAL A 538 22.01 -26.37 26.72
N THR A 539 23.25 -26.71 27.09
CA THR A 539 24.44 -26.06 26.54
C THR A 539 24.45 -26.18 25.02
N GLU A 540 24.77 -25.08 24.33
CA GLU A 540 24.62 -24.75 22.90
C GLU A 540 25.11 -25.77 21.83
N THR A 541 25.68 -26.92 22.21
CA THR A 541 26.47 -27.77 21.30
C THR A 541 25.73 -28.84 20.50
N LEU A 542 24.41 -29.05 20.68
CA LEU A 542 23.72 -30.19 20.04
C LEU A 542 22.91 -29.88 18.77
N VAL A 543 22.53 -28.63 18.47
CA VAL A 543 21.72 -28.31 17.29
C VAL A 543 22.11 -26.97 16.67
N ALA A 544 23.05 -26.99 15.73
CA ALA A 544 23.23 -25.86 14.81
C ALA A 544 22.09 -25.88 13.78
N LEU A 545 21.11 -24.99 13.92
CA LEU A 545 20.05 -24.76 12.91
C LEU A 545 20.56 -24.01 11.67
N ALA A 546 21.71 -23.34 11.81
CA ALA A 546 22.35 -22.61 10.73
C ALA A 546 22.71 -23.55 9.57
N GLY A 547 22.05 -23.38 8.43
CA GLY A 547 22.32 -24.17 7.22
C GLY A 547 21.48 -25.44 7.02
N ILE A 548 20.31 -25.56 7.68
CA ILE A 548 19.28 -26.53 7.25
C ILE A 548 18.73 -26.10 5.89
N ASN A 549 19.44 -26.44 4.81
CA ASN A 549 19.01 -26.13 3.45
C ASN A 549 18.01 -27.21 2.94
N GLU A 550 16.73 -26.84 2.77
CA GLU A 550 15.91 -27.16 1.57
C GLU A 550 15.52 -28.61 1.18
N GLN A 551 15.30 -29.55 2.11
CA GLN A 551 14.60 -30.80 1.68
C GLN A 551 13.37 -31.16 2.49
N GLY A 552 12.75 -30.19 3.19
CA GLY A 552 11.52 -30.51 3.91
C GLY A 552 10.42 -29.51 4.09
N LEU A 553 10.67 -28.23 3.87
CA LEU A 553 9.59 -27.26 3.76
C LEU A 553 8.93 -27.30 2.36
N ALA A 554 9.60 -27.89 1.37
CA ALA A 554 9.15 -27.98 -0.02
C ALA A 554 7.99 -29.00 -0.28
N VAL A 555 7.51 -29.71 0.74
CA VAL A 555 6.46 -30.75 0.57
C VAL A 555 5.07 -30.30 1.06
N LEU A 556 4.94 -29.14 1.71
CA LEU A 556 3.65 -28.73 2.27
C LEU A 556 3.22 -27.29 2.02
N TRP A 557 3.94 -26.52 1.20
CA TRP A 557 3.40 -25.24 0.74
C TRP A 557 3.54 -25.04 -0.78
N PRO A 558 2.43 -24.77 -1.48
CA PRO A 558 1.05 -24.86 -0.99
C PRO A 558 0.63 -26.35 -0.96
N PRO A 559 -0.33 -26.77 -0.12
CA PRO A 559 -1.02 -28.02 -0.37
C PRO A 559 -1.59 -28.01 -1.80
N ALA A 560 -1.59 -29.18 -2.43
CA ALA A 560 -2.30 -29.37 -3.68
C ALA A 560 -3.81 -29.19 -3.44
N VAL A 561 -4.39 -28.31 -4.27
CA VAL A 561 -5.81 -28.03 -4.57
C VAL A 561 -6.56 -27.15 -3.59
#